data_AF-A0A2G9TEQ9-F1
#
_entry.id   AF-A0A2G9TEQ9-F1
#
_cell.length_a   1.000
_cell.length_b   1.000
_cell.length_c   1.000
_cell.angle_alpha   90.00
_cell.angle_beta   90.00
_cell.angle_gamma   90.00
#
_symmetry.space_group_name_H-M   'P 1'
#
loop_
_entity.id
_entity.type
_entity.pdbx_description
1 polymer ?
#
loop_
_entity_poly.entity_id
_entity_poly.type
_entity_poly.pdbx_seq_one_letter_code
_entity_poly.pdbx_strand_id
1 'polypeptide(L)'
;MGDFGASTSAQLARKLPGVPKRTQIVSSGKRAAYRTLSEMPDEDWGVPDVCLQKTAEVMYIMEMKNCRAAMGQLKVMTDGNRNWALFSPTDSRMPRMMIPADQLPSGFFDRPQDFAKFIFVARMVEWQATAQFARGKLERTLGVAGDVE
;
A
#
# COMPACT_ATOMS: atom_id res chain seq x y z
N MET A 1 -15.55 -11.50 74.18
CA MET A 1 -16.68 -11.57 73.23
C MET A 1 -16.65 -10.28 72.42
N GLY A 2 -16.14 -10.23 71.18
CA GLY A 2 -16.82 -10.65 69.93
C GLY A 2 -17.67 -9.45 69.45
N ASP A 3 -17.60 -8.86 68.25
CA ASP A 3 -17.08 -9.28 66.94
C ASP A 3 -16.64 -8.04 66.14
N PHE A 4 -15.59 -8.19 65.31
CA PHE A 4 -15.21 -7.22 64.28
C PHE A 4 -16.00 -7.54 63.00
N GLY A 5 -17.03 -6.74 62.71
CA GLY A 5 -17.74 -6.79 61.43
C GLY A 5 -16.95 -6.06 60.34
N ALA A 6 -16.42 -6.80 59.37
CA ALA A 6 -15.80 -6.26 58.17
C ALA A 6 -16.86 -5.61 57.26
N SER A 7 -16.75 -4.31 57.01
CA SER A 7 -17.54 -3.61 55.99
C SER A 7 -16.80 -3.64 54.66
N THR A 8 -17.31 -4.44 53.72
CA THR A 8 -16.88 -4.49 52.32
C THR A 8 -17.31 -3.20 51.61
N SER A 9 -16.37 -2.32 51.29
CA SER A 9 -16.65 -1.18 50.40
C SER A 9 -16.63 -1.64 48.95
N ALA A 10 -17.80 -1.83 48.35
CA ALA A 10 -17.96 -1.94 46.91
C ALA A 10 -17.66 -0.58 46.26
N GLN A 11 -16.54 -0.45 45.55
CA GLN A 11 -16.26 0.73 44.75
C GLN A 11 -17.07 0.67 43.45
N LEU A 12 -18.10 1.53 43.40
CA LEU A 12 -19.01 1.73 42.29
C LEU A 12 -18.25 2.45 41.14
N ALA A 13 -17.82 1.72 40.12
CA ALA A 13 -17.26 2.32 38.90
C ALA A 13 -18.38 3.05 38.14
N ARG A 14 -18.29 4.38 38.08
CA ARG A 14 -19.25 5.25 37.40
C ARG A 14 -19.15 5.05 35.88
N LYS A 15 -20.16 4.43 35.28
CA LYS A 15 -20.37 4.45 33.82
C LYS A 15 -20.73 5.87 33.37
N LEU A 16 -19.88 6.48 32.54
CA LEU A 16 -20.23 7.68 31.77
C LEU A 16 -21.06 7.25 30.55
N PRO A 17 -22.28 7.78 30.35
CA PRO A 17 -23.06 7.51 29.15
C PRO A 17 -22.70 8.52 28.04
N GLY A 18 -22.54 8.05 26.80
CA GLY A 18 -22.74 8.92 25.63
C GLY A 18 -21.60 9.12 24.64
N VAL A 19 -20.72 8.12 24.40
CA VAL A 19 -19.92 8.14 23.16
C VAL A 19 -20.70 7.38 22.08
N PRO A 20 -21.05 8.02 20.93
CA PRO A 20 -21.72 7.32 19.85
C PRO A 20 -20.80 6.23 19.31
N LYS A 21 -21.28 4.98 19.30
CA LYS A 21 -20.58 3.84 18.69
C LYS A 21 -20.41 4.14 17.20
N ARG A 22 -19.18 4.38 16.76
CA ARG A 22 -18.83 4.53 15.35
C ARG A 22 -19.27 3.26 14.63
N THR A 23 -20.19 3.42 13.67
CA THR A 23 -20.68 2.33 12.81
C THR A 23 -19.50 1.62 12.17
N GLN A 24 -19.41 0.32 12.43
CA GLN A 24 -18.42 -0.57 11.84
C GLN A 24 -18.70 -0.65 10.34
N ILE A 25 -17.86 -0.01 9.53
CA ILE A 25 -17.80 -0.26 8.10
C ILE A 25 -17.13 -1.63 7.97
N VAL A 26 -17.94 -2.66 7.71
CA VAL A 26 -17.42 -4.01 7.47
C VAL A 26 -16.67 -4.00 6.14
N SER A 27 -15.37 -3.70 6.18
CA SER A 27 -14.50 -3.90 5.03
C SER A 27 -14.19 -5.39 4.93
N SER A 28 -14.86 -6.06 4.00
CA SER A 28 -14.53 -7.41 3.57
C SER A 28 -13.18 -7.39 2.84
N GLY A 29 -12.07 -7.64 3.55
CA GLY A 29 -10.79 -7.75 2.87
C GLY A 29 -9.59 -7.94 3.78
N LYS A 30 -8.97 -9.14 3.70
CA LYS A 30 -7.64 -9.53 4.20
C LYS A 30 -7.37 -9.24 5.69
N ARG A 31 -7.22 -10.30 6.50
CA ARG A 31 -6.76 -10.18 7.89
C ARG A 31 -5.48 -9.34 7.92
N ALA A 32 -5.52 -8.19 8.61
CA ALA A 32 -4.34 -7.35 8.80
C ALA A 32 -3.25 -8.17 9.52
N ALA A 33 -2.00 -8.01 9.08
CA ALA A 33 -0.85 -8.70 9.67
C ALA A 33 -0.52 -8.23 11.10
N TYR A 34 -1.19 -7.18 11.56
CA TYR A 34 -1.10 -6.60 12.89
C TYR A 34 -2.50 -6.27 13.41
N ARG A 35 -2.65 -6.15 14.74
CA ARG A 35 -3.87 -5.64 15.38
C ARG A 35 -3.58 -4.28 15.98
N THR A 36 -4.55 -3.38 15.90
CA THR A 36 -4.44 -2.09 16.59
C THR A 36 -4.92 -2.25 18.03
N LEU A 37 -4.33 -1.53 18.99
CA LEU A 37 -4.78 -1.56 20.40
C LEU A 37 -6.29 -1.27 20.54
N SER A 38 -6.82 -0.37 19.71
CA SER A 38 -8.25 -0.05 19.64
C SER A 38 -9.16 -1.23 19.29
N GLU A 39 -8.59 -2.32 18.76
CA GLU A 39 -9.29 -3.55 18.38
C GLU A 39 -9.12 -4.67 19.42
N MET A 40 -8.30 -4.46 20.46
CA MET A 40 -8.05 -5.42 21.53
C MET A 40 -9.01 -5.16 22.71
N PRO A 41 -9.43 -6.20 23.46
CA PRO A 41 -10.19 -6.03 24.69
C PRO A 41 -9.45 -5.15 25.71
N ASP A 42 -10.18 -4.39 26.52
CA ASP A 42 -9.63 -3.47 27.51
C ASP A 42 -8.63 -4.14 28.48
N GLU A 43 -8.82 -5.43 28.79
CA GLU A 43 -7.92 -6.23 29.64
C GLU A 43 -6.49 -6.37 29.07
N ASP A 44 -6.36 -6.31 27.75
CA ASP A 44 -5.09 -6.44 27.04
C ASP A 44 -4.39 -5.09 26.84
N TRP A 45 -4.92 -3.98 27.38
CA TRP A 45 -4.29 -2.65 27.30
C TRP A 45 -3.12 -2.46 28.26
N GLY A 46 -2.85 -3.42 29.16
CA GLY A 46 -1.70 -3.41 30.07
C GLY A 46 -0.36 -3.75 29.42
N VAL A 47 -0.29 -3.84 28.09
CA VAL A 47 0.93 -4.15 27.33
C VAL A 47 1.92 -2.99 27.44
N PRO A 48 3.17 -3.22 27.90
CA PRO A 48 4.18 -2.17 27.99
C PRO A 48 4.50 -1.55 26.62
N ASP A 49 4.79 -0.24 26.59
CA ASP A 49 5.15 0.50 25.36
C ASP A 49 6.30 -0.12 24.56
N VAL A 50 7.24 -0.80 25.22
CA VAL A 50 8.36 -1.50 24.56
C VAL A 50 7.89 -2.64 23.65
N CYS A 51 6.71 -3.19 23.92
CA CYS A 51 6.08 -4.24 23.11
C CYS A 51 5.18 -3.68 22.00
N LEU A 52 5.00 -2.35 21.93
CA LEU A 52 4.10 -1.69 21.01
C LEU A 52 4.87 -1.02 19.87
N GLN A 53 4.46 -1.29 18.64
CA GLN A 53 5.00 -0.61 17.47
C GLN A 53 4.14 0.61 17.14
N LYS A 54 4.73 1.81 17.21
CA LYS A 54 4.07 3.05 16.79
C LYS A 54 3.83 3.02 15.28
N THR A 55 2.62 3.36 14.87
CA THR A 55 2.21 3.45 13.46
C THR A 55 1.74 4.86 13.14
N ALA A 56 1.80 5.24 11.87
CA ALA A 56 1.34 6.54 11.38
C ALA A 56 0.87 6.41 9.92
N GLU A 57 0.11 7.41 9.46
CA GLU A 57 -0.37 7.51 8.09
C GLU A 57 0.27 8.72 7.39
N VAL A 58 0.63 8.56 6.12
CA VAL A 58 1.20 9.64 5.32
C VAL A 58 0.07 10.57 4.87
N MET A 59 -0.04 11.74 5.50
CA MET A 59 -1.07 12.74 5.17
C MET A 59 -0.68 13.64 4.00
N TYR A 60 0.61 13.97 3.86
CA TYR A 60 1.09 14.89 2.85
C TYR A 60 2.55 14.62 2.48
N ILE A 61 2.90 14.89 1.22
CA ILE A 61 4.26 14.79 0.70
C ILE A 61 4.81 16.21 0.56
N MET A 62 5.66 16.61 1.50
CA MET A 62 6.25 17.96 1.51
C MET A 62 7.26 18.18 0.38
N GLU A 63 8.10 17.20 0.09
CA GLU A 63 9.12 17.28 -0.95
C GLU A 63 9.23 15.98 -1.75
N MET A 64 9.40 16.11 -3.07
CA MET A 64 9.60 14.97 -3.96
C MET A 64 11.09 14.75 -4.25
N LYS A 65 11.78 13.97 -3.39
CA LYS A 65 13.21 13.65 -3.56
C LYS A 65 13.49 12.48 -4.50
N ASN A 66 12.52 11.59 -4.71
CA ASN A 66 12.68 10.43 -5.59
C ASN A 66 12.75 10.89 -7.06
N CYS A 67 13.67 10.31 -7.84
CA CYS A 67 13.89 10.67 -9.25
C CYS A 67 12.71 10.30 -10.18
N ARG A 68 11.74 9.51 -9.69
CA ARG A 68 10.56 8.99 -10.40
C ARG A 68 10.86 8.15 -11.63
N ALA A 69 12.13 7.86 -11.92
CA ALA A 69 12.54 6.98 -13.00
C ALA A 69 12.81 5.58 -12.46
N ALA A 70 12.34 4.57 -13.19
CA ALA A 70 12.56 3.18 -12.86
C ALA A 70 12.89 2.37 -14.11
N MET A 71 13.74 1.36 -13.94
CA MET A 71 13.94 0.30 -14.90
C MET A 71 12.94 -0.83 -14.66
N GLY A 72 12.50 -1.51 -15.71
CA GLY A 72 11.48 -2.55 -15.60
C GLY A 72 11.09 -3.15 -16.93
N GLN A 73 10.03 -3.96 -16.90
CA GLN A 73 9.50 -4.68 -18.07
C GLN A 73 8.11 -4.18 -18.43
N LEU A 74 7.77 -4.24 -19.71
CA LEU A 74 6.43 -3.96 -20.21
C LEU A 74 5.61 -5.25 -20.30
N LYS A 75 4.35 -5.17 -19.87
CA LYS A 75 3.36 -6.26 -19.93
C LYS A 75 2.06 -5.73 -20.53
N VAL A 76 1.30 -6.60 -21.18
CA VAL A 76 -0.05 -6.27 -21.64
C VAL A 76 -0.97 -6.20 -20.42
N MET A 77 -1.93 -5.28 -20.44
CA MET A 77 -2.97 -5.19 -19.41
C MET A 77 -3.80 -6.48 -19.38
N THR A 78 -4.18 -6.93 -18.19
CA THR A 78 -5.09 -8.09 -18.01
C THR A 78 -6.46 -7.87 -18.64
N ASP A 79 -6.80 -6.60 -18.82
CA ASP A 79 -8.12 -6.10 -19.19
C ASP A 79 -8.31 -6.13 -20.72
N GLY A 80 -7.28 -6.52 -21.48
CA GLY A 80 -7.28 -6.55 -22.95
C GLY A 80 -7.22 -5.17 -23.62
N ASN A 81 -7.13 -4.09 -22.83
CA ASN A 81 -7.06 -2.73 -23.34
C ASN A 81 -5.72 -2.48 -24.05
N ARG A 82 -5.79 -2.14 -25.35
CA ARG A 82 -4.62 -1.82 -26.20
C ARG A 82 -4.21 -0.36 -26.16
N ASN A 83 -4.89 0.48 -25.38
CA ASN A 83 -4.50 1.89 -25.21
C ASN A 83 -3.37 2.05 -24.18
N TRP A 84 -3.14 1.03 -23.34
CA TRP A 84 -2.20 1.07 -22.23
C TRP A 84 -1.42 -0.23 -22.12
N ALA A 85 -0.15 -0.13 -21.74
CA ALA A 85 0.64 -1.24 -21.26
C ALA A 85 1.00 -1.05 -19.78
N LEU A 86 1.16 -2.16 -19.08
CA LEU A 86 1.57 -2.20 -17.68
C LEU A 86 3.10 -2.27 -17.61
N PHE A 87 3.72 -1.20 -17.13
CA PHE A 87 5.13 -1.22 -16.76
C PHE A 87 5.29 -1.76 -15.33
N SER A 88 6.11 -2.81 -15.21
CA SER A 88 6.48 -3.44 -13.94
C SER A 88 7.92 -3.07 -13.60
N PRO A 89 8.14 -2.14 -12.65
CA PRO A 89 9.48 -1.79 -12.19
C PRO A 89 10.22 -2.98 -11.57
N THR A 90 11.54 -2.99 -11.69
CA THR A 90 12.42 -3.95 -11.00
C THR A 90 12.52 -3.64 -9.49
N ASP A 91 12.47 -2.36 -9.10
CA ASP A 91 12.42 -1.95 -7.70
C ASP A 91 10.99 -2.10 -7.16
N SER A 92 10.82 -2.94 -6.14
CA SER A 92 9.52 -3.23 -5.51
C SER A 92 8.91 -2.05 -4.77
N ARG A 93 9.72 -1.02 -4.46
CA ARG A 93 9.24 0.23 -3.84
C ARG A 93 8.57 1.15 -4.86
N MET A 94 8.84 0.95 -6.15
CA MET A 94 8.22 1.73 -7.22
C MET A 94 6.88 1.10 -7.62
N PRO A 95 5.80 1.89 -7.69
CA PRO A 95 4.50 1.37 -8.09
C PRO A 95 4.52 0.96 -9.57
N ARG A 96 3.64 0.03 -9.93
CA ARG A 96 3.41 -0.29 -11.34
C ARG A 96 2.78 0.92 -12.06
N MET A 97 3.19 1.12 -13.31
CA MET A 97 2.78 2.29 -14.08
C MET A 97 2.01 1.88 -15.33
N MET A 98 1.03 2.69 -15.73
CA MET A 98 0.36 2.61 -17.02
C MET A 98 1.09 3.50 -18.02
N ILE A 99 1.58 2.89 -19.09
CA ILE A 99 2.27 3.57 -20.19
C ILE A 99 1.31 3.59 -21.38
N PRO A 100 1.06 4.77 -21.99
CA PRO A 100 0.15 4.85 -23.13
C PRO A 100 0.78 4.21 -24.38
N ALA A 101 -0.10 3.70 -25.24
CA ALA A 101 0.27 2.89 -26.40
C ALA A 101 1.11 3.63 -27.46
N ASP A 102 0.99 4.95 -27.51
CA ASP A 102 1.74 5.85 -28.40
C ASP A 102 3.25 5.81 -28.16
N GLN A 103 3.67 5.44 -26.94
CA GLN A 103 5.08 5.40 -26.55
C GLN A 103 5.68 4.00 -26.61
N LEU A 104 4.89 2.98 -26.93
CA LEU A 104 5.36 1.60 -26.92
C LEU A 104 6.11 1.26 -28.21
N PRO A 105 7.02 0.27 -28.16
CA PRO A 105 7.65 -0.26 -29.37
C PRO A 105 6.62 -0.76 -30.38
N SER A 106 6.90 -0.59 -31.67
CA SER A 106 6.06 -1.09 -32.76
C SER A 106 5.86 -2.60 -32.64
N GLY A 107 4.61 -3.06 -32.71
CA GLY A 107 4.26 -4.48 -32.60
C GLY A 107 4.24 -5.02 -31.16
N PHE A 108 4.34 -4.18 -30.13
CA PHE A 108 4.24 -4.60 -28.72
C PHE A 108 2.97 -5.42 -28.44
N PHE A 109 1.82 -4.96 -28.93
CA PHE A 109 0.55 -5.67 -28.71
C PHE A 109 0.39 -6.94 -29.54
N ASP A 110 1.07 -7.03 -30.68
CA ASP A 110 1.02 -8.21 -31.55
C ASP A 110 1.93 -9.32 -31.03
N ARG A 111 3.10 -8.93 -30.48
CA ARG A 111 4.15 -9.84 -30.03
C ARG A 111 4.69 -9.47 -28.64
N PRO A 112 3.85 -9.46 -27.58
CA PRO A 112 4.27 -9.00 -26.25
C PRO A 112 5.38 -9.85 -25.63
N GLN A 113 5.43 -11.15 -25.97
CA GLN A 113 6.39 -12.11 -25.42
C GLN A 113 7.83 -11.74 -25.77
N ASP A 114 8.06 -11.18 -26.96
CA ASP A 114 9.39 -10.81 -27.41
C ASP A 114 9.96 -9.60 -26.67
N PHE A 115 9.09 -8.75 -26.14
CA PHE A 115 9.46 -7.58 -25.37
C PHE A 115 9.71 -7.90 -23.88
N ALA A 116 9.34 -9.10 -23.41
CA ALA A 116 9.53 -9.50 -22.02
C ALA A 116 11.00 -9.64 -21.62
N LYS A 117 11.90 -9.91 -22.58
CA LYS A 117 13.35 -9.98 -22.35
C LYS A 117 14.02 -8.61 -22.27
N PHE A 118 13.35 -7.55 -22.74
CA PHE A 118 13.93 -6.21 -22.76
C PHE A 118 13.68 -5.45 -21.46
N ILE A 119 14.67 -4.66 -21.07
CA ILE A 119 14.57 -3.70 -19.98
C ILE A 119 14.27 -2.33 -20.57
N PHE A 120 13.23 -1.70 -20.03
CA PHE A 120 12.80 -0.36 -20.39
C PHE A 120 13.00 0.58 -19.20
N VAL A 121 13.25 1.84 -19.48
CA VAL A 121 13.24 2.93 -18.50
C VAL A 121 11.96 3.71 -18.67
N ALA A 122 11.22 3.88 -17.59
CA ALA A 122 10.01 4.68 -17.54
C ALA A 122 10.06 5.66 -16.36
N ARG A 123 9.42 6.82 -16.54
CA ARG A 123 9.27 7.84 -15.50
C ARG A 123 7.82 7.96 -15.08
N MET A 124 7.58 7.95 -13.76
CA MET A 124 6.28 8.24 -13.18
C MET A 124 5.97 9.74 -13.34
N VAL A 125 4.87 10.04 -14.03
CA VAL A 125 4.40 11.41 -14.30
C VAL A 125 3.45 11.85 -13.19
N GLU A 126 2.42 11.05 -12.95
CA GLU A 126 1.38 11.36 -11.97
C GLU A 126 0.87 10.09 -11.30
N TRP A 127 0.34 10.22 -10.09
CA TRP A 127 -0.41 9.15 -9.45
C TRP A 127 -1.59 9.77 -8.69
N GLN A 128 -2.78 9.57 -9.24
CA GLN A 128 -4.02 10.05 -8.65
C GLN A 128 -4.39 9.17 -7.44
N ALA A 129 -4.93 9.77 -6.37
CA ALA A 129 -5.25 9.05 -5.13
C ALA A 129 -6.30 7.93 -5.32
N THR A 130 -7.16 8.04 -6.32
CA THR A 130 -8.17 7.04 -6.68
C THR A 130 -7.66 5.95 -7.62
N ALA A 131 -6.47 6.12 -8.20
CA ALA A 131 -5.94 5.22 -9.22
C ALA A 131 -5.11 4.08 -8.59
N GLN A 132 -5.38 2.86 -9.05
CA GLN A 132 -4.62 1.68 -8.62
C GLN A 132 -3.18 1.66 -9.15
N PHE A 133 -2.96 2.19 -10.36
CA PHE A 133 -1.66 2.26 -11.01
C PHE A 133 -1.28 3.72 -11.25
N ALA A 134 0.00 4.03 -11.13
CA ALA A 134 0.52 5.34 -11.46
C ALA A 134 0.53 5.52 -13.00
N ARG A 135 0.50 6.76 -13.48
CA ARG A 135 0.70 7.04 -14.90
C ARG A 135 2.18 7.29 -15.16
N GLY A 136 2.71 6.63 -16.19
CA GLY A 136 4.11 6.75 -16.56
C GLY A 136 4.31 7.21 -18.01
N LYS A 137 5.55 7.58 -18.30
CA LYS A 137 6.07 7.86 -19.64
C LYS A 137 7.25 6.92 -19.92
N LEU A 138 7.29 6.29 -21.09
CA LEU A 138 8.46 5.52 -21.52
C LEU A 138 9.56 6.48 -21.96
N GLU A 139 10.78 6.31 -21.46
CA GLU A 139 11.93 7.14 -21.86
C GLU A 139 12.78 6.44 -22.94
N ARG A 140 13.25 5.22 -22.65
CA ARG A 140 14.13 4.47 -23.55
C ARG A 140 14.14 2.98 -23.24
N THR A 141 14.65 2.21 -24.19
CA THR A 141 14.98 0.78 -24.03
C THR A 141 16.47 0.65 -23.73
N LEU A 142 16.85 -0.14 -22.73
CA LEU A 142 18.25 -0.37 -22.36
C LEU A 142 18.86 -1.58 -23.06
N GLY A 143 18.05 -2.56 -23.45
CA GLY A 143 18.54 -3.79 -24.06
C GLY A 143 17.95 -5.03 -23.39
N VAL A 144 18.57 -6.19 -23.60
CA VAL A 144 18.13 -7.45 -23.02
C VAL A 144 18.60 -7.55 -21.56
N ALA A 145 17.74 -8.10 -20.70
CA ALA A 145 18.11 -8.32 -19.30
C ALA A 145 19.32 -9.26 -19.20
N GLY A 146 20.39 -8.79 -18.56
CA GLY A 146 21.64 -9.53 -18.38
C GLY A 146 22.73 -9.24 -19.41
N ASP A 147 22.46 -8.35 -20.37
CA ASP A 147 23.49 -7.83 -21.26
C ASP A 147 24.33 -6.76 -20.55
N VAL A 148 25.65 -6.83 -20.67
CA VAL A 148 26.61 -5.89 -20.06
C VAL A 148 27.33 -5.20 -21.21
N GLU A 149 26.68 -4.17 -21.77
CA GLU A 149 27.34 -3.19 -22.65
C GLU A 149 28.02 -2.08 -21.85
#